data_AF-A0A959TDY0-F1
#
_entry.id   AF-A0A959TDY0-F1
#
_cell.length_a   1.000
_cell.length_b   1.000
_cell.length_c   1.000
_cell.angle_alpha   90.00
_cell.angle_beta   90.00
_cell.angle_gamma   90.00
#
_symmetry.space_group_name_H-M   'P 1'
#
loop_
_entity.id
_entity.type
_entity.pdbx_description
1 polymer ?
#
loop_
_entity_poly.entity_id
_entity_poly.type
_entity_poly.pdbx_seq_one_letter_code
_entity_poly.pdbx_strand_id
1 'polypeptide(L)'
;MDLGEFRAFCLTLPGVSHDFPFDETTLAMRVGGTANKAGKIFALTDTFLFESMNLKCDPERAIELRELYPGIVPGWHMNKQ
;
A
#
# COMPACT_ATOMS: atom_id res chain seq x y z
N MET A 1 12.81 -0.46 7.80
CA MET A 1 11.38 -0.22 8.04
C MET A 1 10.75 -1.56 8.33
N ASP A 2 10.12 -1.72 9.49
CA ASP A 2 9.27 -2.87 9.82
C ASP A 2 7.77 -2.53 9.67
N LEU A 3 6.88 -3.50 9.91
CA LEU A 3 5.43 -3.34 9.78
C LEU A 3 4.89 -2.23 10.70
N GLY A 4 5.40 -2.15 11.93
CA GLY A 4 4.98 -1.17 12.92
C GLY A 4 5.35 0.25 12.49
N GLU A 5 6.61 0.43 12.07
CA GLU A 5 7.12 1.70 11.53
C GLU A 5 6.35 2.14 10.28
N PHE A 6 6.11 1.22 9.35
CA PHE A 6 5.34 1.49 8.13
C PHE A 6 3.92 1.96 8.45
N ARG A 7 3.19 1.18 9.27
CA ARG A 7 1.81 1.51 9.65
C ARG A 7 1.75 2.83 10.41
N ALA A 8 2.66 3.05 11.36
CA ALA A 8 2.73 4.28 12.14
C ALA A 8 2.98 5.49 11.22
N PHE A 9 3.91 5.38 10.28
CA PHE A 9 4.17 6.42 9.29
C PHE A 9 2.94 6.71 8.42
N CYS A 10 2.29 5.69 7.86
CA CYS A 10 1.09 5.92 7.05
C CYS A 10 -0.02 6.62 7.85
N LEU A 11 -0.17 6.31 9.14
CA LEU A 11 -1.16 6.94 10.01
C LEU A 11 -0.82 8.40 10.36
N THR A 12 0.39 8.90 10.09
CA THR A 12 0.68 10.33 10.19
C THR A 12 0.13 11.12 8.99
N LEU A 13 -0.28 10.44 7.92
CA LEU A 13 -0.80 11.10 6.72
C LEU A 13 -2.28 11.50 6.93
N PRO A 14 -2.70 12.69 6.47
CA PRO A 14 -4.06 13.18 6.68
C PRO A 14 -5.13 12.25 6.08
N GLY A 15 -6.13 11.91 6.90
CA GLY A 15 -7.29 11.13 6.45
C GLY A 15 -6.96 9.67 6.11
N VAL A 16 -5.86 9.13 6.62
CA VAL A 16 -5.49 7.73 6.47
C VAL A 16 -6.11 6.84 7.54
N SER A 17 -6.61 5.69 7.10
CA SER A 17 -7.06 4.59 7.95
C SER A 17 -6.51 3.26 7.42
N HIS A 18 -6.79 2.17 8.13
CA HIS A 18 -6.47 0.84 7.64
C HIS A 18 -7.57 -0.16 7.98
N ASP A 19 -7.64 -1.22 7.19
CA ASP A 19 -8.53 -2.36 7.39
C ASP A 19 -7.95 -3.63 6.74
N PHE A 20 -8.72 -4.71 6.77
CA PHE A 20 -8.39 -6.05 6.29
C PHE A 20 -9.51 -6.54 5.35
N PRO A 21 -9.59 -5.99 4.13
CA PRO A 21 -10.77 -6.19 3.27
C PRO A 21 -10.77 -7.52 2.50
N PHE A 22 -9.65 -8.26 2.51
CA PHE A 22 -9.47 -9.48 1.72
C PHE A 22 -9.37 -10.73 2.61
N ASP A 23 -8.57 -10.65 3.67
CA ASP A 23 -8.31 -11.71 4.64
C ASP A 23 -7.73 -11.09 5.93
N GLU A 24 -7.34 -11.91 6.90
CA GLU A 24 -6.86 -11.48 8.22
C GLU A 24 -5.42 -10.93 8.23
N THR A 25 -4.64 -11.11 7.15
CA THR A 25 -3.21 -10.74 7.11
C THR A 25 -2.88 -9.64 6.10
N THR A 26 -3.73 -9.41 5.12
CA THR A 26 -3.53 -8.38 4.10
C THR A 26 -3.97 -7.02 4.62
N LEU A 27 -3.02 -6.25 5.15
CA LEU A 27 -3.24 -4.89 5.61
C LEU A 27 -3.44 -3.95 4.42
N ALA A 28 -4.60 -3.30 4.35
CA ALA A 28 -4.88 -2.24 3.39
C ALA A 28 -4.85 -0.87 4.04
N MET A 29 -3.93 -0.01 3.59
CA MET A 29 -3.91 1.41 3.96
C MET A 29 -4.81 2.19 3.01
N ARG A 30 -5.70 3.01 3.58
CA ARG A 30 -6.72 3.77 2.84
C ARG A 30 -6.63 5.26 3.10
N VAL A 31 -7.08 6.06 2.15
CA VAL A 31 -7.23 7.51 2.29
C VAL A 31 -8.62 7.99 1.89
N GLY A 32 -9.12 9.00 2.60
CA GLY A 32 -10.34 9.73 2.21
C GLY A 32 -11.65 8.96 2.46
N GLY A 33 -11.69 8.10 3.49
CA GLY A 33 -12.91 7.45 3.94
C GLY A 33 -13.84 8.39 4.71
N THR A 34 -15.10 7.99 4.87
CA THR A 34 -16.09 8.64 5.73
C THR A 34 -16.72 7.61 6.66
N ALA A 35 -17.57 8.06 7.60
CA ALA A 35 -18.28 7.17 8.54
C ALA A 35 -19.05 6.03 7.84
N ASN A 36 -19.53 6.25 6.60
CA ASN A 36 -20.36 5.30 5.87
C ASN A 36 -19.71 4.79 4.56
N LYS A 37 -18.44 5.13 4.30
CA LYS A 37 -17.77 4.76 3.05
C LYS A 37 -16.29 4.51 3.27
N ALA A 38 -15.83 3.32 2.91
CA ALA A 38 -14.42 2.97 2.93
C ALA A 38 -13.62 3.91 2.00
N GLY A 39 -12.42 4.28 2.44
CA GLY A 39 -11.47 5.07 1.65
C GLY A 39 -10.86 4.27 0.49
N LYS A 40 -10.10 4.97 -0.36
CA LYS A 40 -9.37 4.35 -1.47
C LYS A 40 -8.10 3.71 -0.94
N ILE A 41 -7.83 2.46 -1.34
CA ILE A 41 -6.57 1.77 -1.03
C ILE A 41 -5.41 2.43 -1.79
N PHE A 42 -4.33 2.74 -1.08
CA PHE A 42 -3.09 3.26 -1.68
C PHE A 42 -1.86 2.39 -1.37
N ALA A 43 -1.92 1.56 -0.32
CA ALA A 43 -0.88 0.58 -0.01
C ALA A 43 -1.47 -0.75 0.47
N LEU A 44 -0.82 -1.86 0.13
CA LEU A 44 -1.12 -3.21 0.60
C LEU A 44 0.16 -3.89 1.05
N THR A 45 0.10 -4.63 2.15
CA THR A 45 1.20 -5.46 2.62
C THR A 45 0.66 -6.62 3.45
N ASP A 46 1.40 -7.72 3.50
CA ASP A 46 1.09 -8.84 4.37
C ASP A 46 1.70 -8.60 5.76
N THR A 47 0.90 -8.72 6.82
CA THR A 47 1.33 -8.45 8.19
C THR A 47 2.13 -9.60 8.82
N PHE A 48 2.11 -10.79 8.21
CA PHE A 48 2.81 -11.95 8.72
C PHE A 48 4.25 -12.02 8.19
N LEU A 49 4.43 -11.95 6.87
CA LEU A 49 5.73 -11.99 6.21
C LEU A 49 6.38 -10.60 6.11
N PHE A 50 5.59 -9.57 5.78
CA PHE A 50 6.04 -8.20 5.57
C PHE A 50 7.30 -8.06 4.66
N GLU A 51 7.42 -8.91 3.64
CA GLU A 51 8.57 -8.89 2.72
C GLU A 51 8.43 -7.87 1.58
N SER A 52 7.20 -7.44 1.30
CA SER A 52 6.90 -6.51 0.20
C SER A 52 5.68 -5.64 0.48
N MET A 53 5.58 -4.54 -0.26
CA MET A 53 4.45 -3.62 -0.22
C MET A 53 4.04 -3.24 -1.64
N ASN A 54 2.75 -3.37 -1.95
CA ASN A 54 2.19 -2.81 -3.18
C ASN A 54 1.79 -1.36 -2.91
N LEU A 55 2.34 -0.42 -3.67
CA LEU A 55 2.03 1.00 -3.58
C LEU A 55 1.41 1.48 -4.89
N LYS A 56 0.42 2.39 -4.81
CA LYS A 56 -0.03 3.10 -6.00
C LYS A 56 0.99 4.14 -6.41
N CYS A 57 1.28 4.19 -7.70
CA CYS A 57 2.22 5.13 -8.29
C CYS A 57 1.61 5.68 -9.60
N ASP A 58 2.10 6.83 -10.03
CA ASP A 58 1.86 7.30 -11.38
C ASP A 58 2.52 6.32 -12.39
N PRO A 59 1.86 5.96 -13.51
CA PRO A 59 2.39 4.98 -14.48
C PRO A 59 3.78 5.30 -15.02
N GLU A 60 4.03 6.54 -15.43
CA GLU A 60 5.32 6.96 -16.00
C GLU A 60 6.40 6.87 -14.92
N ARG A 61 6.09 7.37 -13.72
CA ARG A 61 7.00 7.27 -12.58
C ARG A 61 7.28 5.82 -12.17
N ALA A 62 6.29 4.93 -12.27
CA ALA A 62 6.47 3.53 -11.94
C ALA A 62 7.45 2.83 -12.88
N ILE A 63 7.46 3.20 -14.16
CA ILE A 63 8.44 2.70 -15.14
C ILE A 63 9.84 3.16 -14.76
N GLU A 64 10.04 4.47 -14.57
CA GLU A 64 11.34 5.03 -14.17
C GLU A 64 11.88 4.36 -12.89
N LEU A 65 11.02 4.16 -11.89
CA LEU A 65 11.41 3.55 -10.62
C LEU A 65 11.84 2.09 -10.78
N ARG A 66 11.19 1.32 -11.65
CA ARG A 66 11.56 -0.08 -11.94
C ARG A 66 12.90 -0.17 -12.70
N GLU A 67 13.21 0.82 -13.54
CA GLU A 67 14.50 0.89 -14.24
C GLU A 67 15.65 1.25 -13.29
N LEU A 68 15.41 2.18 -12.36
CA LEU A 68 16.43 2.68 -11.43
C LEU A 68 16.68 1.75 -10.24
N TYR A 69 15.66 1.03 -9.78
CA TYR A 69 15.71 0.26 -8.54
C TYR A 69 15.26 -1.19 -8.79
N PRO A 70 16.20 -2.16 -8.85
CA PRO A 70 15.88 -3.57 -9.10
C PRO A 70 14.91 -4.22 -8.09
N GLY A 71 14.80 -3.66 -6.88
CA GLY A 71 13.86 -4.10 -5.86
C GLY A 71 12.41 -3.66 -6.11
N ILE A 72 12.17 -2.75 -7.06
CA ILE A 72 10.82 -2.31 -7.44
C ILE A 72 10.35 -3.18 -8.60
N VAL A 73 9.33 -3.99 -8.32
CA VAL A 73 8.74 -4.92 -9.29
C VAL A 73 7.28 -4.55 -9.58
N PRO A 74 6.67 -5.04 -10.67
CA PRO A 74 5.25 -4.85 -10.91
C PRO A 74 4.38 -5.38 -9.77
N GLY A 75 3.32 -4.65 -9.44
CA GLY A 75 2.47 -4.98 -8.29
C GLY A 75 1.80 -6.36 -8.41
N TRP A 76 1.84 -7.12 -7.32
CA TRP A 76 1.21 -8.44 -7.23
C TRP A 76 -0.32 -8.30 -7.13
N HIS A 77 -1.06 -9.04 -7.95
CA HIS A 77 -2.54 -9.03 -8.02
C HIS A 77 -3.22 -7.66 -8.26
N MET A 78 -2.43 -6.62 -8.55
CA MET A 78 -2.92 -5.27 -8.85
C MET A 78 -2.84 -4.99 -10.35
N ASN A 79 -3.55 -3.93 -10.78
CA ASN A 79 -3.32 -3.38 -12.11
C ASN A 79 -1.85 -2.91 -12.22
N LYS A 80 -1.18 -3.32 -13.29
CA LYS A 80 0.25 -3.08 -13.54
C LYS A 80 0.49 -1.93 -14.51
N GLN A 81 -0.59 -1.40 -15.08
CA GLN A 81 -0.61 -0.16 -15.85
C GLN A 81 -0.32 1.02 -14.94
#